data_AF-A0A2D6A1Q5-F1
#
_entry.id   AF-A0A2D6A1Q5-F1
#
_cell.length_a   1.000
_cell.length_b   1.000
_cell.length_c   1.000
_cell.angle_alpha   90.00
_cell.angle_beta   90.00
_cell.angle_gamma   90.00
#
_symmetry.space_group_name_H-M   'P 1'
#
loop_
_entity.id
_entity.type
_entity.pdbx_description
1 polymer ?
#
loop_
_entity_poly.entity_id
_entity_poly.type
_entity_poly.pdbx_seq_one_letter_code
_entity_poly.pdbx_strand_id
1 'polypeptide(L)'
;MRYKPDQGRLARMAVFWLVFLLVFYGCMALRYQLDAWTPDGMRAKLFALPVVGDVSWNVAVSLLVIPGLTAGLLIRYLNKAKIADFLIETEGELRKVAWPSFDETRRASIIVIICVIILMTYLAGSDFLLGRLFNRIWAFGA
;
A
#
# COMPACT_ATOMS: atom_id res chain seq x y z
N MET A 1 -2.31 26.90 23.41
CA MET A 1 -0.86 26.57 23.48
C MET A 1 -0.34 26.52 22.05
N ARG A 2 0.78 27.19 21.74
CA ARG A 2 1.30 27.29 20.37
C ARG A 2 2.21 26.08 20.11
N TYR A 3 1.77 25.14 19.26
CA TYR A 3 2.56 23.96 18.89
C TYR A 3 3.89 24.37 18.24
N LYS A 4 4.98 23.69 18.62
CA LYS A 4 6.26 23.85 17.91
C LYS A 4 6.09 23.27 16.50
N PRO A 5 6.54 23.96 15.44
CA PRO A 5 6.30 23.57 14.06
C PRO A 5 6.90 22.21 13.67
N ASP A 6 7.80 21.67 14.49
CA ASP A 6 8.52 20.42 14.21
C ASP A 6 7.86 19.18 14.85
N GLN A 7 6.83 19.33 15.68
CA GLN A 7 6.20 18.21 16.39
C GLN A 7 5.09 17.54 15.55
N GLY A 8 5.19 16.22 15.34
CA GLY A 8 4.15 15.44 14.66
C GLY A 8 4.21 15.53 13.13
N ARG A 9 5.32 16.03 12.56
CA ARG A 9 5.43 16.30 11.12
C ARG A 9 5.39 15.00 10.32
N LEU A 10 6.15 13.99 10.75
CA LEU A 10 6.24 12.72 10.05
C LEU A 10 4.92 11.96 10.13
N ALA A 11 4.31 11.90 11.31
CA ALA A 11 3.02 11.23 11.48
C ALA A 11 1.91 11.88 10.64
N ARG A 12 1.83 13.22 10.60
CA ARG A 12 0.83 13.93 9.80
C ARG A 12 1.06 13.75 8.30
N MET A 13 2.31 13.83 7.85
CA MET A 13 2.65 13.60 6.44
C MET A 13 2.33 12.16 6.04
N ALA A 14 2.66 11.17 6.88
CA ALA A 14 2.38 9.77 6.60
C ALA A 14 0.88 9.50 6.46
N VAL A 15 0.05 9.98 7.41
CA VAL A 15 -1.41 9.81 7.33
C VAL A 15 -1.99 10.54 6.12
N PHE A 16 -1.51 11.76 5.84
CA PHE A 16 -1.93 12.50 4.66
C PHE A 16 -1.65 11.71 3.37
N TRP A 17 -0.41 11.26 3.17
CA TRP A 17 -0.02 10.55 1.95
C TRP A 17 -0.71 9.19 1.82
N LEU A 18 -0.86 8.43 2.90
CA LEU A 18 -1.55 7.14 2.87
C LEU A 18 -3.02 7.30 2.44
N VAL A 19 -3.75 8.22 3.05
CA VAL A 19 -5.17 8.42 2.71
C VAL A 19 -5.31 9.06 1.34
N PHE A 20 -4.46 10.05 0.99
CA PHE A 20 -4.49 10.69 -0.32
C PHE A 20 -4.21 9.69 -1.44
N LEU A 21 -3.17 8.85 -1.32
CA LEU A 21 -2.84 7.85 -2.33
C LEU A 21 -3.93 6.79 -2.47
N LEU A 22 -4.54 6.35 -1.35
CA LEU A 22 -5.67 5.43 -1.37
C LEU A 22 -6.87 6.01 -2.13
N VAL A 23 -7.24 7.27 -1.84
CA VAL A 23 -8.33 7.96 -2.53
C VAL A 23 -8.01 8.20 -4.00
N PHE A 24 -6.78 8.63 -4.29
CA PHE A 24 -6.31 8.86 -5.66
C PHE A 24 -6.36 7.57 -6.49
N TYR A 25 -5.92 6.45 -5.91
CA TYR A 25 -6.05 5.13 -6.53
C TYR A 25 -7.51 4.74 -6.76
N GLY A 26 -8.39 4.99 -5.78
CA GLY A 26 -9.83 4.78 -5.92
C GLY A 26 -10.43 5.62 -7.05
N CYS A 27 -9.98 6.86 -7.21
CA CYS A 27 -10.41 7.76 -8.29
C CYS A 27 -9.92 7.30 -9.67
N MET A 28 -8.70 6.76 -9.76
CA MET A 28 -8.18 6.12 -10.96
C MET A 28 -9.01 4.90 -11.36
N ALA A 29 -9.39 4.05 -10.41
CA ALA A 29 -10.26 2.91 -10.65
C ALA A 29 -11.69 3.34 -11.06
N LEU A 30 -12.23 4.37 -10.40
CA LEU A 30 -13.55 4.93 -10.71
C LEU A 30 -13.60 5.54 -12.10
N ARG A 31 -12.52 6.16 -12.58
CA ARG A 31 -12.44 6.74 -13.94
C ARG A 31 -12.80 5.71 -15.01
N TYR A 32 -12.22 4.51 -14.93
CA TYR A 32 -12.48 3.44 -15.90
C TYR A 32 -13.94 3.00 -15.91
N GLN A 33 -14.57 2.96 -14.73
CA GLN A 33 -16.00 2.65 -14.62
C GLN A 33 -16.87 3.80 -15.15
N LEU A 34 -16.51 5.05 -14.87
CA LEU A 34 -17.28 6.22 -15.29
C LEU A 34 -17.24 6.43 -16.81
N ASP A 35 -16.11 6.13 -17.45
CA ASP A 35 -15.96 6.18 -18.90
C ASP A 35 -16.80 5.12 -19.62
N ALA A 36 -17.09 3.99 -18.99
CA ALA A 36 -17.98 2.96 -19.55
C ALA A 36 -19.47 3.38 -19.54
N TRP A 37 -19.86 4.27 -18.61
CA TRP A 37 -21.25 4.68 -18.40
C TRP A 37 -21.58 6.06 -18.97
N THR A 38 -20.60 6.81 -19.48
CA THR A 38 -20.84 8.17 -19.96
C THR A 38 -21.22 8.21 -21.45
N PRO A 39 -22.40 8.78 -21.80
CA PRO A 39 -22.79 8.97 -23.19
C PRO A 39 -21.83 9.87 -23.95
N ASP A 40 -21.61 9.61 -25.24
CA ASP A 40 -20.61 10.31 -26.07
C ASP A 40 -20.81 11.83 -26.14
N GLY A 41 -22.05 12.33 -25.96
CA GLY A 41 -22.34 13.76 -25.89
C GLY A 41 -21.75 14.49 -24.68
N MET A 42 -21.48 13.78 -23.57
CA MET A 42 -20.84 14.33 -22.37
C MET A 42 -19.32 14.16 -22.37
N ARG A 43 -18.79 13.44 -23.37
CA ARG A 43 -17.34 13.21 -23.57
C ARG A 43 -16.66 14.35 -24.32
N ALA A 44 -17.29 15.53 -24.40
CA ALA A 44 -16.74 16.71 -25.04
C ALA A 44 -15.28 16.92 -24.60
N LYS A 45 -14.38 16.91 -25.57
CA LYS A 45 -12.94 17.01 -25.37
C LYS A 45 -12.61 18.43 -24.93
N LEU A 46 -12.07 18.60 -23.73
CA LEU A 46 -11.64 19.93 -23.24
C LEU A 46 -10.21 20.23 -23.68
N PHE A 47 -9.30 19.27 -23.52
CA PHE A 47 -7.87 19.42 -23.86
C PHE A 47 -7.23 18.04 -24.02
N ALA A 48 -6.13 17.90 -24.76
CA ALA A 48 -5.42 16.62 -24.90
C ALA A 48 -4.07 16.68 -24.16
N LEU A 49 -3.83 15.76 -23.23
CA LEU A 49 -2.56 15.64 -22.51
C LEU A 49 -1.83 14.36 -22.91
N PRO A 50 -0.52 14.41 -23.19
CA PRO A 50 0.25 13.27 -23.68
C PRO A 50 0.32 12.08 -22.70
N VAL A 51 0.11 12.31 -21.40
CA VAL A 51 0.14 11.26 -20.36
C VAL A 51 -1.26 10.72 -20.03
N VAL A 52 -2.31 11.50 -20.27
CA VAL A 52 -3.67 11.23 -19.75
C VAL A 52 -4.68 10.95 -20.88
N GLY A 53 -4.35 11.27 -22.12
CA GLY A 53 -5.24 11.17 -23.28
C GLY A 53 -6.15 12.39 -23.42
N ASP A 54 -7.32 12.21 -24.04
CA ASP A 54 -8.34 13.25 -24.15
C ASP A 54 -8.90 13.57 -22.75
N VAL A 55 -8.73 14.82 -22.31
CA VAL A 55 -9.26 15.33 -21.04
C VAL A 55 -10.72 15.71 -21.25
N SER A 56 -11.63 14.78 -20.95
CA SER A 56 -13.06 15.04 -20.80
C SER A 56 -13.39 15.49 -19.37
N TRP A 57 -14.61 16.00 -19.15
CA TRP A 57 -15.08 16.42 -17.82
C TRP A 57 -14.92 15.33 -16.74
N ASN A 58 -15.18 14.06 -17.09
CA ASN A 58 -15.00 12.91 -16.20
C ASN A 58 -13.57 12.78 -15.67
N VAL A 59 -12.60 12.95 -16.55
CA VAL A 59 -11.17 12.84 -16.25
C VAL A 59 -10.73 14.00 -15.35
N ALA A 60 -11.23 15.21 -15.64
CA ALA A 60 -10.97 16.38 -14.82
C ALA A 60 -11.55 16.24 -13.40
N VAL A 61 -12.79 15.77 -13.26
CA VAL A 61 -13.44 15.59 -11.95
C VAL A 61 -12.74 14.50 -11.14
N SER A 62 -12.44 13.36 -11.75
CA SER A 62 -11.83 12.21 -11.05
C SER A 62 -10.37 12.45 -10.67
N LEU A 63 -9.57 13.16 -11.49
CA LEU A 63 -8.14 13.33 -11.23
C LEU A 63 -7.77 14.62 -10.50
N LEU A 64 -8.57 15.68 -10.63
CA LEU A 64 -8.28 16.97 -10.00
C LEU A 64 -9.27 17.32 -8.90
N VAL A 65 -10.57 17.26 -9.17
CA VAL A 65 -11.57 17.78 -8.22
C VAL A 65 -11.66 16.91 -6.97
N ILE A 66 -11.86 15.60 -7.12
CA ILE A 66 -12.01 14.71 -5.97
C ILE A 66 -10.70 14.61 -5.15
N PRO A 67 -9.52 14.38 -5.76
CA PRO A 67 -8.27 14.36 -5.01
C PRO A 67 -7.93 15.71 -4.37
N GLY A 68 -8.18 16.83 -5.07
CA GLY A 68 -7.97 18.16 -4.52
C GLY A 68 -8.85 18.48 -3.30
N LEU A 69 -10.14 18.15 -3.37
CA LEU A 69 -11.07 18.30 -2.26
C LEU A 69 -10.68 17.42 -1.07
N THR A 70 -10.32 16.16 -1.32
CA THR A 70 -9.90 15.25 -0.25
C THR A 70 -8.60 15.71 0.41
N ALA A 71 -7.63 16.22 -0.35
CA ALA A 71 -6.41 16.81 0.21
C ALA A 71 -6.74 18.01 1.13
N GLY A 72 -7.62 18.92 0.68
CA GLY A 72 -8.05 20.06 1.48
C GLY A 72 -8.77 19.66 2.77
N LEU A 73 -9.69 18.69 2.69
CA LEU A 73 -10.39 18.15 3.85
C LEU A 73 -9.46 17.43 4.82
N LEU A 74 -8.49 16.66 4.32
CA LEU A 74 -7.49 15.97 5.13
C LEU A 74 -6.63 16.95 5.91
N ILE A 75 -6.13 18.01 5.28
CA ILE A 75 -5.33 19.04 5.96
C ILE A 75 -6.15 19.69 7.08
N ARG A 76 -7.43 20.00 6.82
CA ARG A 76 -8.34 20.56 7.84
C ARG A 76 -8.59 19.58 8.99
N TYR A 77 -8.73 18.28 8.68
CA TYR A 77 -9.00 17.24 9.66
C TYR A 77 -7.77 16.92 10.53
N LEU A 78 -6.59 16.76 9.91
CA LEU A 78 -5.31 16.50 10.58
C LEU A 78 -4.87 17.65 11.50
N ASN A 79 -5.26 18.88 11.18
CA ASN A 79 -4.95 20.06 11.99
C ASN A 79 -5.93 20.30 13.15
N LYS A 80 -6.93 19.43 13.36
CA LYS A 80 -7.79 19.51 14.56
C LYS A 80 -6.96 19.14 15.80
N ALA A 81 -7.09 19.93 16.87
CA ALA A 81 -6.30 19.77 18.10
C ALA A 81 -6.22 18.32 18.61
N LYS A 82 -7.37 17.64 18.78
CA LYS A 82 -7.43 16.26 19.25
C LYS A 82 -6.60 15.27 18.41
N ILE A 83 -6.63 15.41 17.08
CA ILE A 83 -5.93 14.50 16.17
C ILE A 83 -4.45 14.89 16.11
N ALA A 84 -4.17 16.18 16.08
CA ALA A 84 -2.82 16.72 16.09
C ALA A 84 -2.05 16.27 17.34
N ASP A 85 -2.68 16.29 18.52
CA ASP A 85 -2.11 15.82 19.78
C ASP A 85 -1.84 14.31 19.77
N PHE A 86 -2.82 13.51 19.33
CA PHE A 86 -2.68 12.06 19.22
C PHE A 86 -1.53 11.65 18.28
N LEU A 87 -1.39 12.33 17.14
CA LEU A 87 -0.31 12.07 16.18
C LEU A 87 1.05 12.48 16.74
N ILE A 88 1.14 13.57 17.51
CA ILE A 88 2.38 13.97 18.18
C ILE A 88 2.78 12.92 19.23
N GLU A 89 1.82 12.45 20.04
CA GLU A 89 2.08 11.41 21.05
C GLU A 89 2.54 10.10 20.40
N THR A 90 1.85 9.67 19.34
CA THR A 90 2.23 8.47 18.57
C THR A 90 3.63 8.59 17.99
N GLU A 91 3.99 9.74 17.42
CA GLU A 91 5.35 10.00 16.92
C GLU A 91 6.38 9.96 18.06
N GLY A 92 6.03 10.48 19.23
CA GLY A 92 6.83 10.39 20.44
C GLY A 92 7.11 8.96 20.88
N GLU A 93 6.10 8.09 20.86
CA GLU A 93 6.23 6.67 21.17
C GLU A 93 7.03 5.91 20.11
N LEU A 94 6.82 6.19 18.82
CA LEU A 94 7.57 5.58 17.73
C LEU A 94 9.07 5.90 17.79
N ARG A 95 9.46 7.06 18.31
CA ARG A 95 10.88 7.41 18.53
C ARG A 95 11.55 6.61 19.64
N LYS A 96 10.78 5.98 20.54
CA LYS A 96 11.32 5.09 21.57
C LYS A 96 11.62 3.69 21.03
N VAL A 97 11.05 3.34 19.88
CA VAL A 97 11.30 2.06 19.23
C VAL A 97 12.71 2.07 18.66
N ALA A 98 13.61 1.28 19.24
CA ALA A 98 14.94 1.05 18.71
C ALA A 98 14.83 0.19 17.45
N TRP A 99 14.89 0.83 16.27
CA TRP A 99 14.96 0.10 15.02
C TRP A 99 16.33 -0.58 14.88
N PRO A 100 16.37 -1.89 14.57
CA PRO A 100 17.63 -2.60 14.38
C PRO A 100 18.40 -2.01 13.20
N SER A 101 19.73 -2.11 13.25
CA SER A 101 20.57 -1.70 12.14
C SER A 101 20.36 -2.59 10.91
N PHE A 102 20.54 -2.06 9.70
CA PHE A 102 20.40 -2.84 8.45
C PHE A 102 21.26 -4.11 8.45
N ASP A 103 22.43 -4.08 9.07
CA ASP A 103 23.30 -5.25 9.18
C ASP A 103 22.75 -6.32 10.12
N GLU A 104 22.08 -5.91 11.21
CA GLU A 104 21.42 -6.82 12.13
C GLU A 104 20.21 -7.48 11.48
N THR A 105 19.38 -6.70 10.77
CA THR A 105 18.26 -7.23 9.99
C THR A 105 18.75 -8.23 8.93
N ARG A 106 19.83 -7.91 8.20
CA ARG A 106 20.40 -8.82 7.20
C ARG A 106 20.87 -10.14 7.81
N ARG A 107 21.58 -10.08 8.95
CA ARG A 107 22.02 -11.29 9.66
C ARG A 107 20.84 -12.15 10.11
N ALA A 108 19.80 -11.54 10.69
CA ALA A 108 18.59 -12.25 11.10
C ALA A 108 17.87 -12.91 9.90
N SER A 109 17.71 -12.19 8.79
CA SER A 109 17.06 -12.72 7.59
C SER A 109 17.82 -13.89 6.97
N ILE A 110 19.16 -13.87 6.96
CA ILE A 110 19.99 -14.98 6.44
C ILE A 110 19.72 -16.28 7.22
N ILE A 111 19.63 -16.20 8.56
CA ILE A 111 19.34 -17.36 9.40
C ILE A 111 17.97 -17.94 9.04
N VAL A 112 16.95 -17.09 8.89
CA VAL A 112 15.59 -17.52 8.50
C VAL A 112 15.61 -18.21 7.13
N ILE A 113 16.33 -17.66 6.15
CA ILE A 113 16.47 -18.28 4.82
C ILE A 113 17.09 -19.67 4.93
N ILE A 114 18.14 -19.84 5.73
CA ILE A 114 18.77 -21.15 5.96
C ILE A 114 17.77 -22.12 6.58
N CYS A 115 17.02 -21.70 7.61
CA CYS A 115 15.99 -22.53 8.23
C CYS A 115 14.91 -22.98 7.23
N VAL A 116 14.48 -22.07 6.34
CA VAL A 116 13.50 -22.39 5.29
C VAL A 116 14.07 -23.40 4.29
N ILE A 117 15.33 -23.26 3.87
CA ILE A 117 15.98 -24.22 2.95
C ILE A 117 16.08 -25.61 3.57
N ILE A 118 16.46 -25.70 4.85
CA ILE A 118 16.52 -26.98 5.56
C ILE A 118 15.14 -27.63 5.60
N LEU A 119 14.10 -26.86 5.95
CA LEU A 119 12.72 -27.34 5.99
C LEU A 119 12.24 -27.80 4.60
N MET A 120 12.50 -27.01 3.54
CA MET A 120 12.17 -27.37 2.17
C MET A 120 12.84 -28.67 1.74
N THR A 121 14.12 -28.84 2.09
CA THR A 121 14.88 -30.06 1.76
C THR A 121 14.32 -31.28 2.50
N TYR A 122 13.96 -31.11 3.78
CA TYR A 122 13.35 -32.17 4.57
C TYR A 122 11.98 -32.59 4.01
N LEU A 123 11.12 -31.63 3.66
CA LEU A 123 9.82 -31.91 3.03
C LEU A 123 10.02 -32.62 1.69
N ALA A 124 10.83 -32.04 0.79
CA ALA A 124 11.08 -32.62 -0.52
C ALA A 124 11.68 -34.04 -0.44
N GLY A 125 12.59 -34.27 0.50
CA GLY A 125 13.16 -35.59 0.77
C GLY A 125 12.12 -36.58 1.26
N SER A 126 11.25 -36.15 2.18
CA SER A 126 10.15 -36.97 2.71
C SER A 126 9.15 -37.34 1.62
N ASP A 127 8.72 -36.36 0.81
CA ASP A 127 7.80 -36.57 -0.31
C ASP A 127 8.39 -37.53 -1.35
N PHE A 128 9.68 -37.41 -1.65
CA PHE A 128 10.37 -38.29 -2.60
C PHE A 128 10.49 -39.73 -2.09
N LEU A 129 10.85 -39.91 -0.80
CA LEU A 129 10.98 -41.22 -0.18
C LEU A 129 9.63 -41.92 -0.08
N LEU A 130 8.61 -41.22 0.42
CA LEU A 130 7.25 -41.73 0.52
C LEU A 130 6.71 -42.08 -0.87
N GLY A 131 6.86 -41.20 -1.86
CA GLY A 131 6.42 -41.44 -3.23
C GLY A 131 7.03 -42.71 -3.84
N ARG A 132 8.33 -42.96 -3.61
CA ARG A 132 8.97 -44.22 -4.05
C ARG A 132 8.45 -45.45 -3.32
N LEU A 133 8.19 -45.33 -2.02
CA LEU A 133 7.64 -46.42 -1.21
C LEU A 133 6.23 -46.78 -1.67
N PHE A 134 5.36 -45.79 -1.85
CA PHE A 134 4.00 -45.98 -2.34
C PHE A 134 3.98 -46.61 -3.74
N ASN A 135 4.81 -46.14 -4.66
CA ASN A 135 4.90 -46.73 -6.00
C ASN A 135 5.33 -48.20 -5.97
N ARG A 136 6.28 -48.59 -5.10
CA ARG A 136 6.67 -50.00 -4.96
C ARG A 136 5.55 -50.86 -4.37
N ILE A 137 4.86 -50.36 -3.35
CA ILE A 137 3.75 -51.09 -2.72
C ILE A 137 2.63 -51.32 -3.74
N TRP A 138 2.30 -50.31 -4.53
CA TRP A 138 1.27 -50.43 -5.56
C TRP A 138 1.69 -51.38 -6.69
N ALA A 139 2.95 -51.35 -7.11
CA ALA A 139 3.47 -52.25 -8.15
C ALA A 139 3.57 -53.72 -7.72
N PHE A 140 3.65 -54.02 -6.43
CA PHE A 140 3.59 -55.39 -5.89
C PHE A 140 2.15 -55.88 -5.63
N GLY A 141 1.17 -54.98 -5.62
CA GLY A 141 -0.25 -55.28 -5.36
C GLY A 141 -1.12 -55.48 -6.61
N ALA A 142 -0.54 -55.32 -7.81
CA ALA A 142 -1.13 -55.64 -9.11
C ALA A 142 -0.45 -56.86 -9.73
#